data_AF-A0A2E3FR47-F1
#
_entry.id   AF-A0A2E3FR47-F1
#
_cell.length_a   1.000
_cell.length_b   1.000
_cell.length_c   1.000
_cell.angle_alpha   90.00
_cell.angle_beta   90.00
_cell.angle_gamma   90.00
#
_symmetry.space_group_name_H-M   'P 1'
#
loop_
_entity.id
_entity.type
_entity.pdbx_description
1 polymer ?
#
loop_
_entity_poly.entity_id
_entity_poly.type
_entity_poly.pdbx_seq_one_letter_code
_entity_poly.pdbx_strand_id
1 'polypeptide(L)'
;MPPTPFEHGLALAWSDGALSRDGAIMLEVLQKQLGLSDAERAEQEQNWLSDISKNERRSFGDGDKVLRQWLEGLDDRKNLSKYAQSMGKAALEVGLSKTAWKDAYKFADGLGIGDELANGVWLEKEAEPIDSWPAALDPLALILGLVFAIPNKSVEPSFELSEGAAFAIIDNPDAKPTLLSWMPGLVPIKHDNCAWGWDEGSMPSNPAPEGDLVYCDSILLSWIKRLIAMRINRQEPVLVGLQENQKVLPSSAKITSEGNKITLSMIVDLGEGKLVQPWASVTIDGDVEPIPAPEGLGENWTGIHNAITAILTNALDNLPRQLLLASGIDSNYRSIRLENGWLTHQIV
;
A
#
# COMPACT_ATOMS: atom_id res chain seq x y z
N MET A 1 -9.67 12.61 -8.99
CA MET A 1 -10.41 13.22 -7.87
C MET A 1 -10.40 12.24 -6.72
N PRO A 2 -10.44 12.68 -5.45
CA PRO A 2 -10.68 11.75 -4.35
C PRO A 2 -12.08 11.16 -4.51
N PRO A 3 -12.26 9.88 -4.16
CA PRO A 3 -13.54 9.21 -4.34
C PRO A 3 -14.59 9.87 -3.44
N THR A 4 -15.80 10.07 -3.92
CA THR A 4 -16.96 10.27 -3.05
C THR A 4 -17.20 9.03 -2.18
N PRO A 5 -18.02 9.09 -1.11
CA PRO A 5 -18.37 7.89 -0.36
C PRO A 5 -19.03 6.81 -1.23
N PHE A 6 -19.84 7.21 -2.20
CA PHE A 6 -20.45 6.27 -3.14
C PHE A 6 -19.43 5.65 -4.11
N GLU A 7 -18.48 6.43 -4.63
CA GLU A 7 -17.38 5.92 -5.46
C GLU A 7 -16.44 5.00 -4.67
N HIS A 8 -16.25 5.26 -3.38
CA HIS A 8 -15.54 4.35 -2.48
C HIS A 8 -16.31 3.04 -2.31
N GLY A 9 -17.63 3.11 -2.07
CA GLY A 9 -18.50 1.93 -2.04
C GLY A 9 -18.47 1.13 -3.34
N LEU A 10 -18.46 1.80 -4.50
CA LEU A 10 -18.25 1.17 -5.81
C LEU A 10 -16.90 0.46 -5.88
N ALA A 11 -15.83 1.11 -5.44
CA ALA A 11 -14.49 0.50 -5.42
C ALA A 11 -14.44 -0.75 -4.52
N LEU A 12 -15.14 -0.77 -3.39
CA LEU A 12 -15.27 -1.96 -2.54
C LEU A 12 -16.12 -3.05 -3.20
N ALA A 13 -17.27 -2.68 -3.77
CA ALA A 13 -18.17 -3.62 -4.45
C ALA A 13 -17.52 -4.35 -5.63
N TRP A 14 -16.57 -3.67 -6.29
CA TRP A 14 -15.83 -4.17 -7.44
C TRP A 14 -14.36 -4.50 -7.11
N SER A 15 -13.99 -4.58 -5.82
CA SER A 15 -12.59 -4.72 -5.40
C SER A 15 -11.89 -5.94 -6.00
N ASP A 16 -12.68 -6.95 -6.38
CA ASP A 16 -12.23 -8.21 -6.93
C ASP A 16 -12.58 -8.36 -8.42
N GLY A 17 -13.02 -7.27 -9.07
CA GLY A 17 -13.20 -7.16 -10.52
C GLY A 17 -14.53 -7.67 -11.05
N ALA A 18 -15.48 -8.06 -10.19
CA ALA A 18 -16.85 -8.39 -10.60
C ALA A 18 -17.88 -7.93 -9.56
N LEU A 19 -18.95 -7.28 -10.01
CA LEU A 19 -20.06 -6.92 -9.13
C LEU A 19 -20.97 -8.13 -8.89
N SER A 20 -21.08 -8.55 -7.63
CA SER A 20 -22.05 -9.58 -7.22
C SER A 20 -23.47 -9.00 -7.08
N ARG A 21 -24.48 -9.88 -7.08
CA ARG A 21 -25.87 -9.47 -6.85
C ARG A 21 -26.05 -8.80 -5.48
N ASP A 22 -25.41 -9.35 -4.46
CA ASP A 22 -25.46 -8.81 -3.11
C ASP A 22 -24.73 -7.48 -3.01
N GLY A 23 -23.60 -7.32 -3.70
CA GLY A 23 -22.91 -6.03 -3.83
C GLY A 23 -23.78 -4.97 -4.51
N ALA A 24 -24.53 -5.31 -5.55
CA ALA A 24 -25.46 -4.39 -6.22
C ALA A 24 -26.59 -3.93 -5.27
N ILE A 25 -27.17 -4.85 -4.50
CA ILE A 25 -28.19 -4.54 -3.48
C ILE A 25 -27.60 -3.64 -2.40
N MET A 26 -26.37 -3.90 -1.95
CA MET A 26 -25.68 -3.07 -0.96
C MET A 26 -25.39 -1.66 -1.48
N LEU A 27 -25.11 -1.47 -2.77
CA LEU A 27 -24.97 -0.14 -3.37
C LEU A 27 -26.30 0.62 -3.40
N GLU A 28 -27.45 -0.07 -3.56
CA GLU A 28 -28.77 0.56 -3.38
C GLU A 28 -29.01 1.00 -1.93
N VAL A 29 -28.57 0.18 -0.96
CA VAL A 29 -28.62 0.55 0.46
C VAL A 29 -27.74 1.77 0.72
N LEU A 30 -26.52 1.78 0.19
CA LEU A 30 -25.60 2.91 0.28
C LEU A 30 -26.20 4.18 -0.32
N GLN A 31 -26.75 4.10 -1.53
CA GLN A 31 -27.42 5.24 -2.19
C GLN A 31 -28.49 5.85 -1.28
N LYS A 32 -29.34 5.00 -0.68
CA LYS A 32 -30.38 5.45 0.26
C LYS A 32 -29.80 6.06 1.53
N GLN A 33 -28.75 5.46 2.10
CA GLN A 33 -28.08 5.99 3.29
C GLN A 33 -27.42 7.35 3.05
N LEU A 34 -26.85 7.56 1.86
CA LEU A 34 -26.23 8.81 1.44
C LEU A 34 -27.26 9.85 0.93
N GLY A 35 -28.53 9.46 0.77
CA GLY A 35 -29.58 10.36 0.27
C GLY A 35 -29.42 10.76 -1.21
N LEU A 36 -28.71 9.95 -2.00
CA LEU A 36 -28.43 10.25 -3.40
C LEU A 36 -29.65 9.95 -4.29
N SER A 37 -29.97 10.87 -5.20
CA SER A 37 -30.92 10.62 -6.27
C SER A 37 -30.34 9.63 -7.31
N ASP A 38 -31.23 9.01 -8.09
CA ASP A 38 -30.81 8.11 -9.17
C ASP A 38 -29.94 8.83 -10.21
N ALA A 39 -30.17 10.14 -10.43
CA ALA A 39 -29.38 10.94 -11.35
C ALA A 39 -27.95 11.18 -10.84
N GLU A 40 -27.79 11.54 -9.56
CA GLU A 40 -26.47 11.73 -8.93
C GLU A 40 -25.70 10.42 -8.83
N ARG A 41 -26.40 9.32 -8.54
CA ARG A 41 -25.83 7.97 -8.58
C ARG A 41 -25.32 7.65 -9.98
N ALA A 42 -26.14 7.84 -11.01
CA ALA A 42 -25.78 7.53 -12.38
C ALA A 42 -24.57 8.36 -12.87
N GLU A 43 -24.47 9.63 -12.48
CA GLU A 43 -23.31 10.46 -12.78
C GLU A 43 -22.03 9.92 -12.15
N GLN A 44 -22.08 9.55 -10.87
CA GLN A 44 -20.93 8.96 -10.17
C GLN A 44 -20.55 7.60 -10.73
N GLU A 45 -21.51 6.72 -11.02
CA GLU A 45 -21.26 5.44 -11.69
C GLU A 45 -20.64 5.65 -13.07
N GLN A 46 -21.12 6.62 -13.86
CA GLN A 46 -20.60 6.92 -15.19
C GLN A 46 -19.16 7.45 -15.12
N ASN A 47 -18.87 8.35 -14.19
CA ASN A 47 -17.52 8.88 -13.96
C ASN A 47 -16.58 7.74 -13.55
N TRP A 48 -17.01 6.93 -12.58
CA TRP A 48 -16.25 5.79 -12.10
C TRP A 48 -16.05 4.71 -13.18
N LEU A 49 -17.04 4.44 -14.03
CA LEU A 49 -16.93 3.52 -15.17
C LEU A 49 -15.97 4.03 -16.24
N SER A 50 -15.95 5.35 -16.48
CA SER A 50 -14.99 5.96 -17.41
C SER A 50 -13.55 5.77 -16.93
N ASP A 51 -13.36 5.72 -15.61
CA ASP A 51 -12.07 5.41 -14.98
C ASP A 51 -11.78 3.90 -14.93
N ILE A 52 -12.79 3.03 -14.74
CA ILE A 52 -12.60 1.57 -14.57
C ILE A 52 -12.54 0.77 -15.87
N SER A 53 -13.03 1.30 -17.00
CA SER A 53 -13.01 0.63 -18.32
C SER A 53 -11.61 0.26 -18.86
N LYS A 54 -10.57 0.42 -18.03
CA LYS A 54 -9.16 0.11 -18.30
C LYS A 54 -8.61 -1.07 -17.47
N ASN A 55 -9.39 -1.67 -16.56
CA ASN A 55 -8.93 -2.78 -15.69
C ASN A 55 -9.57 -4.13 -16.07
N GLU A 56 -8.75 -5.14 -16.34
CA GLU A 56 -9.21 -6.52 -16.58
C GLU A 56 -9.70 -7.20 -15.29
N ARG A 57 -10.71 -8.06 -15.44
CA ARG A 57 -11.37 -8.86 -14.40
C ARG A 57 -10.36 -9.72 -13.60
N ARG A 58 -10.33 -9.60 -12.28
CA ARG A 58 -9.32 -10.28 -11.41
C ARG A 58 -9.86 -11.38 -10.47
N SER A 59 -11.16 -11.56 -10.28
CA SER A 59 -11.74 -12.56 -9.35
C SER A 59 -13.27 -12.79 -9.53
N PHE A 60 -13.89 -13.54 -8.60
CA PHE A 60 -15.21 -14.18 -8.68
C PHE A 60 -16.40 -13.50 -7.96
N GLY A 61 -16.25 -12.34 -7.33
CA GLY A 61 -17.32 -11.53 -6.73
C GLY A 61 -17.46 -11.57 -5.19
N ASP A 62 -16.37 -11.50 -4.43
CA ASP A 62 -16.28 -11.48 -2.95
C ASP A 62 -16.15 -10.06 -2.35
N GLY A 63 -16.24 -9.01 -3.19
CA GLY A 63 -16.20 -7.60 -2.76
C GLY A 63 -17.41 -7.16 -1.91
N ASP A 64 -18.48 -7.95 -1.91
CA ASP A 64 -19.68 -7.74 -1.09
C ASP A 64 -19.40 -7.87 0.41
N LYS A 65 -18.47 -8.75 0.82
CA LYS A 65 -18.09 -8.91 2.24
C LYS A 65 -17.43 -7.65 2.78
N VAL A 66 -16.52 -7.06 2.00
CA VAL A 66 -15.79 -5.85 2.38
C VAL A 66 -16.74 -4.64 2.37
N LEU A 67 -17.59 -4.54 1.35
CA LEU A 67 -18.63 -3.50 1.29
C LEU A 67 -19.59 -3.59 2.48
N ARG A 68 -20.02 -4.81 2.86
CA ARG A 68 -20.89 -5.03 4.02
C ARG A 68 -20.25 -4.55 5.31
N GLN A 69 -19.00 -4.93 5.57
CA GLN A 69 -18.27 -4.50 6.77
C GLN A 69 -18.16 -2.96 6.83
N TRP A 70 -17.90 -2.33 5.69
CA TRP A 70 -17.87 -0.87 5.61
C TRP A 70 -19.23 -0.24 5.88
N LEU A 71 -20.32 -0.77 5.31
CA LEU A 71 -21.70 -0.32 5.56
C LEU A 71 -22.10 -0.48 7.03
N GLU A 72 -21.80 -1.61 7.66
CA GLU A 72 -22.05 -1.83 9.09
C GLU A 72 -21.31 -0.79 9.96
N GLY A 73 -20.09 -0.41 9.55
CA GLY A 73 -19.34 0.66 10.21
C GLY A 73 -19.94 2.06 10.03
N LEU A 74 -20.71 2.29 8.96
CA LEU A 74 -21.39 3.58 8.70
C LEU A 74 -22.66 3.77 9.54
N ASP A 75 -23.24 2.69 10.08
CA ASP A 75 -24.49 2.77 10.85
C ASP A 75 -24.30 3.47 12.21
N ASP A 76 -23.07 3.54 12.74
CA ASP A 76 -22.76 4.22 14.00
C ASP A 76 -22.54 5.74 13.85
N ARG A 77 -23.53 6.42 13.25
CA ARG A 77 -23.43 7.86 12.90
C ARG A 77 -23.05 8.77 14.07
N LYS A 78 -23.53 8.47 15.28
CA LYS A 78 -23.26 9.31 16.47
C LYS A 78 -21.78 9.29 16.85
N ASN A 79 -21.12 8.14 16.74
CA ASN A 79 -19.69 8.06 17.02
C ASN A 79 -18.89 8.59 15.83
N LEU A 80 -19.32 8.35 14.59
CA LEU A 80 -18.66 8.90 13.39
C LEU A 80 -18.58 10.43 13.41
N SER A 81 -19.65 11.13 13.80
CA SER A 81 -19.65 12.60 13.97
C SER A 81 -18.55 13.06 14.96
N LYS A 82 -18.38 12.36 16.09
CA LYS A 82 -17.34 12.70 17.08
C LYS A 82 -15.93 12.46 16.52
N TYR A 83 -15.73 11.32 15.86
CA TYR A 83 -14.44 11.02 15.23
C TYR A 83 -14.12 12.02 14.12
N ALA A 84 -15.08 12.39 13.28
CA ALA A 84 -14.90 13.41 12.25
C ALA A 84 -14.46 14.76 12.84
N GLN A 85 -15.08 15.17 13.95
CA GLN A 85 -14.66 16.38 14.67
C GLN A 85 -13.22 16.28 15.18
N SER A 86 -12.85 15.19 15.84
CA SER A 86 -11.49 15.01 16.35
C SER A 86 -10.45 14.85 15.23
N MET A 87 -10.80 14.19 14.12
CA MET A 87 -9.98 14.10 12.91
C MET A 87 -9.74 15.47 12.28
N GLY A 88 -10.76 16.34 12.26
CA GLY A 88 -10.63 17.70 11.74
C GLY A 88 -9.62 18.52 12.55
N LYS A 89 -9.71 18.46 13.88
CA LYS A 89 -8.73 19.10 14.77
C LYS A 89 -7.32 18.56 14.54
N ALA A 90 -7.18 17.23 14.51
CA ALA A 90 -5.87 16.61 14.35
C ALA A 90 -5.25 16.92 12.97
N ALA A 91 -6.06 16.98 11.91
CA ALA A 91 -5.59 17.34 10.58
C ALA A 91 -5.08 18.80 10.52
N LEU A 92 -5.72 19.72 11.25
CA LEU A 92 -5.23 21.09 11.39
C LEU A 92 -3.87 21.12 12.12
N GLU A 93 -3.72 20.34 13.19
CA GLU A 93 -2.48 20.27 13.99
C GLU A 93 -1.31 19.68 13.20
N VAL A 94 -1.56 18.69 12.34
CA VAL A 94 -0.56 18.04 11.48
C VAL A 94 -0.21 18.88 10.24
N GLY A 95 -1.13 19.74 9.80
CA GLY A 95 -0.96 20.60 8.62
C GLY A 95 -1.89 20.19 7.48
N LEU A 96 -3.01 20.89 7.38
CA LEU A 96 -4.04 20.63 6.37
C LEU A 96 -3.85 21.52 5.12
N SER A 97 -3.66 20.88 3.96
CA SER A 97 -3.61 21.60 2.68
C SER A 97 -5.00 22.00 2.19
N LYS A 98 -5.08 23.06 1.37
CA LYS A 98 -6.35 23.52 0.77
C LYS A 98 -7.03 22.46 -0.09
N THR A 99 -6.25 21.62 -0.77
CA THR A 99 -6.76 20.50 -1.58
C THR A 99 -7.28 19.38 -0.68
N ALA A 100 -6.49 18.96 0.31
CA ALA A 100 -6.90 17.94 1.28
C ALA A 100 -8.18 18.34 2.05
N TRP A 101 -8.31 19.63 2.43
CA TRP A 101 -9.54 20.14 3.05
C TRP A 101 -10.76 20.00 2.14
N LYS A 102 -10.67 20.47 0.89
CA LYS A 102 -11.79 20.39 -0.06
C LYS A 102 -12.25 18.95 -0.28
N ASP A 103 -11.27 18.07 -0.40
CA ASP A 103 -11.45 16.66 -0.67
C ASP A 103 -12.05 15.93 0.54
N ALA A 104 -11.51 16.19 1.74
CA ALA A 104 -12.00 15.61 2.99
C ALA A 104 -13.40 16.12 3.35
N TYR A 105 -13.65 17.41 3.17
CA TYR A 105 -14.96 17.99 3.40
C TYR A 105 -15.99 17.40 2.44
N LYS A 106 -15.68 17.31 1.13
CA LYS A 106 -16.59 16.68 0.15
C LYS A 106 -16.91 15.23 0.53
N PHE A 107 -15.92 14.47 0.99
CA PHE A 107 -16.13 13.09 1.44
C PHE A 107 -17.00 13.02 2.70
N ALA A 108 -16.67 13.80 3.73
CA ALA A 108 -17.38 13.83 5.01
C ALA A 108 -18.82 14.37 4.87
N ASP A 109 -19.02 15.40 4.05
CA ASP A 109 -20.33 15.94 3.71
C ASP A 109 -21.20 14.90 3.01
N GLY A 110 -20.63 14.11 2.10
CA GLY A 110 -21.32 12.97 1.49
C GLY A 110 -21.77 11.90 2.51
N LEU A 111 -21.06 11.75 3.63
CA LEU A 111 -21.47 10.88 4.75
C LEU A 111 -22.44 11.56 5.74
N GLY A 112 -22.72 12.85 5.56
CA GLY A 112 -23.52 13.66 6.48
C GLY A 112 -22.80 14.05 7.78
N ILE A 113 -21.46 14.04 7.78
CA ILE A 113 -20.59 14.42 8.92
C ILE A 113 -19.66 15.59 8.59
N GLY A 114 -19.96 16.32 7.51
CA GLY A 114 -19.15 17.43 7.01
C GLY A 114 -19.08 18.61 7.99
N ASP A 115 -20.20 18.94 8.62
CA ASP A 115 -20.28 20.01 9.62
C ASP A 115 -19.42 19.70 10.84
N GLU A 116 -19.42 18.46 11.34
CA GLU A 116 -18.60 18.06 12.48
C GLU A 116 -17.11 18.10 12.16
N LEU A 117 -16.72 17.63 10.96
CA LEU A 117 -15.35 17.76 10.48
C LEU A 117 -14.93 19.24 10.43
N ALA A 118 -15.79 20.12 9.89
CA ALA A 118 -15.52 21.56 9.81
C ALA A 118 -15.37 22.19 11.20
N ASN A 119 -16.26 21.87 12.15
CA ASN A 119 -16.17 22.34 13.53
C ASN A 119 -14.82 21.97 14.17
N GLY A 120 -14.31 20.77 13.87
CA GLY A 120 -12.99 20.30 14.30
C GLY A 120 -11.84 21.10 13.68
N VAL A 121 -11.86 21.27 12.36
CA VAL A 121 -10.82 22.02 11.62
C VAL A 121 -10.77 23.48 12.03
N TRP A 122 -11.91 24.11 12.31
CA TRP A 122 -11.97 25.53 12.69
C TRP A 122 -11.88 25.76 14.21
N LEU A 123 -11.76 24.69 15.00
CA LEU A 123 -11.71 24.72 16.47
C LEU A 123 -12.91 25.44 17.11
N GLU A 124 -14.08 25.43 16.45
CA GLU A 124 -15.29 26.09 16.95
C GLU A 124 -15.88 25.36 18.16
N LYS A 125 -15.60 24.07 18.29
CA LYS A 125 -16.03 23.21 19.40
C LYS A 125 -14.85 22.39 19.89
N GLU A 126 -14.71 22.25 21.21
CA GLU A 126 -13.70 21.37 21.79
C GLU A 126 -13.89 19.93 21.26
N ALA A 127 -12.80 19.38 20.74
CA ALA A 127 -12.73 18.00 20.28
C ALA A 127 -11.64 17.27 21.07
N GLU A 128 -11.97 16.05 21.52
CA GLU A 128 -11.03 15.19 22.22
C GLU A 128 -9.87 14.80 21.28
N PRO A 129 -8.64 14.65 21.80
CA PRO A 129 -7.53 14.08 21.03
C PRO A 129 -7.92 12.71 20.48
N ILE A 130 -7.48 12.41 19.26
CA ILE A 130 -7.80 11.17 18.57
C ILE A 130 -6.57 10.27 18.49
N ASP A 131 -6.69 9.09 19.09
CA ASP A 131 -5.65 8.05 19.07
C ASP A 131 -6.01 6.88 18.12
N SER A 132 -7.27 6.81 17.69
CA SER A 132 -7.78 5.85 16.70
C SER A 132 -9.13 6.28 16.12
N TRP A 133 -9.55 5.66 15.01
CA TRP A 133 -10.87 5.83 14.39
C TRP A 133 -11.40 4.49 13.87
N PRO A 134 -12.73 4.35 13.69
CA PRO A 134 -13.30 3.16 13.06
C PRO A 134 -12.88 3.05 11.59
N ALA A 135 -12.71 1.82 11.11
CA ALA A 135 -12.30 1.53 9.73
C ALA A 135 -13.18 2.19 8.66
N ALA A 136 -14.45 2.48 8.99
CA ALA A 136 -15.34 3.24 8.12
C ALA A 136 -14.82 4.63 7.73
N LEU A 137 -13.97 5.24 8.58
CA LEU A 137 -13.34 6.54 8.37
C LEU A 137 -11.91 6.45 7.81
N ASP A 138 -11.39 5.27 7.50
CA ASP A 138 -10.07 5.12 6.87
C ASP A 138 -9.91 5.96 5.59
N PRO A 139 -10.91 6.05 4.69
CA PRO A 139 -10.80 6.91 3.51
C PRO A 139 -10.65 8.39 3.90
N LEU A 140 -11.39 8.84 4.91
CA LEU A 140 -11.30 10.22 5.41
C LEU A 140 -9.93 10.47 6.05
N ALA A 141 -9.42 9.53 6.84
CA ALA A 141 -8.10 9.61 7.45
C ALA A 141 -6.98 9.71 6.42
N LEU A 142 -7.12 8.95 5.32
CA LEU A 142 -6.16 8.96 4.22
C LEU A 142 -6.18 10.30 3.47
N ILE A 143 -7.36 10.88 3.21
CA ILE A 143 -7.49 12.20 2.57
C ILE A 143 -6.89 13.29 3.47
N LEU A 144 -7.11 13.19 4.79
CA LEU A 144 -6.57 14.13 5.78
C LEU A 144 -5.08 13.91 6.10
N GLY A 145 -4.46 12.84 5.58
CA GLY A 145 -3.06 12.49 5.88
C GLY A 145 -2.82 11.96 7.30
N LEU A 146 -3.88 11.65 8.05
CA LEU A 146 -3.78 11.22 9.45
C LEU A 146 -3.20 9.81 9.62
N VAL A 147 -3.35 8.95 8.61
CA VAL A 147 -2.78 7.58 8.60
C VAL A 147 -1.26 7.58 8.81
N PHE A 148 -0.59 8.68 8.43
CA PHE A 148 0.86 8.83 8.56
C PHE A 148 1.27 9.59 9.83
N ALA A 149 0.37 10.39 10.39
CA ALA A 149 0.68 11.33 11.47
C ALA A 149 0.19 10.85 12.85
N ILE A 150 -0.82 9.98 12.87
CA ILE A 150 -1.36 9.35 14.06
C ILE A 150 -1.16 7.85 13.85
N PRO A 151 -0.13 7.25 14.47
CA PRO A 151 0.04 5.81 14.43
C PRO A 151 -1.17 5.18 15.11
N ASN A 152 -2.08 4.66 14.28
CA ASN A 152 -3.31 4.03 14.71
C ASN A 152 -2.93 2.87 15.65
N LYS A 153 -3.27 2.94 16.94
CA LYS A 153 -3.51 1.72 17.73
C LYS A 153 -4.88 1.20 17.31
N SER A 154 -5.03 0.79 16.06
CA SER A 154 -6.24 0.07 15.65
C SER A 154 -6.32 -1.20 16.48
N VAL A 155 -7.54 -1.60 16.83
CA VAL A 155 -7.83 -2.97 17.27
C VAL A 155 -7.16 -3.88 16.26
N GLU A 156 -6.08 -4.55 16.66
CA GLU A 156 -5.39 -5.53 15.82
C GLU A 156 -6.48 -6.50 15.34
N PRO A 157 -6.73 -6.64 14.02
CA PRO A 157 -7.62 -7.68 13.55
C PRO A 157 -7.10 -8.98 14.16
N SER A 158 -7.90 -9.68 14.94
CA SER A 158 -7.45 -10.93 15.55
C SER A 158 -7.14 -11.90 14.41
N PHE A 159 -5.86 -12.14 14.15
CA PHE A 159 -5.39 -13.15 13.21
C PHE A 159 -4.73 -14.27 14.01
N GLU A 160 -4.88 -15.49 13.51
CA GLU A 160 -4.12 -16.62 14.05
C GLU A 160 -2.78 -16.69 13.33
N LEU A 161 -1.71 -16.97 14.09
CA LEU A 161 -0.39 -17.21 13.51
C LEU A 161 -0.42 -18.48 12.68
N SER A 162 -0.02 -18.37 11.41
CA SER A 162 0.06 -19.50 10.49
C SER A 162 1.26 -20.40 10.79
N GLU A 163 1.16 -21.68 10.43
CA GLU A 163 2.32 -22.56 10.39
C GLU A 163 3.08 -22.33 9.06
N GLY A 164 4.41 -22.29 9.07
CA GLY A 164 5.17 -22.08 7.84
C GLY A 164 6.63 -21.71 8.07
N ALA A 165 7.38 -21.58 6.97
CA ALA A 165 8.75 -21.10 7.02
C ALA A 165 8.81 -19.57 7.09
N ALA A 166 9.71 -19.03 7.90
CA ALA A 166 9.97 -17.59 7.94
C ALA A 166 10.67 -17.13 6.67
N PHE A 167 10.21 -15.99 6.13
CA PHE A 167 10.85 -15.26 5.05
C PHE A 167 11.25 -13.85 5.48
N ALA A 168 10.67 -13.33 6.56
CA ALA A 168 11.14 -12.15 7.29
C ALA A 168 11.12 -12.43 8.80
N ILE A 169 12.16 -12.02 9.51
CA ILE A 169 12.30 -12.17 10.96
C ILE A 169 12.81 -10.84 11.52
N ILE A 170 12.21 -10.40 12.61
CA ILE A 170 12.66 -9.28 13.43
C ILE A 170 12.96 -9.82 14.82
N ASP A 171 14.24 -9.85 15.17
CA ASP A 171 14.73 -10.22 16.49
C ASP A 171 14.71 -9.00 17.42
N ASN A 172 13.51 -8.67 17.90
CA ASN A 172 13.30 -7.62 18.88
C ASN A 172 12.15 -8.00 19.83
N PRO A 173 12.33 -7.88 21.16
CA PRO A 173 11.32 -8.32 22.14
C PRO A 173 10.01 -7.52 22.07
N ASP A 174 10.04 -6.28 21.58
CA ASP A 174 8.87 -5.42 21.46
C ASP A 174 8.15 -5.60 20.11
N ALA A 175 8.76 -6.32 19.16
CA ALA A 175 8.21 -6.53 17.82
C ALA A 175 7.07 -7.56 17.86
N LYS A 176 5.96 -7.22 17.20
CA LYS A 176 4.81 -8.14 17.04
C LYS A 176 4.43 -8.24 15.58
N PRO A 177 4.25 -9.45 15.02
CA PRO A 177 3.86 -9.56 13.63
C PRO A 177 2.44 -9.03 13.46
N THR A 178 2.14 -8.41 12.33
CA THR A 178 0.80 -7.90 11.99
C THR A 178 0.44 -8.28 10.56
N LEU A 179 -0.85 -8.21 10.21
CA LEU A 179 -1.28 -8.37 8.82
C LEU A 179 -0.78 -7.19 7.97
N LEU A 180 -0.11 -7.50 6.87
CA LEU A 180 0.45 -6.50 5.97
C LEU A 180 -0.58 -6.15 4.89
N SER A 181 -1.29 -5.03 5.05
CA SER A 181 -2.25 -4.53 4.04
C SER A 181 -1.59 -4.29 2.67
N TRP A 182 -0.32 -3.90 2.69
CA TRP A 182 0.52 -3.72 1.52
C TRP A 182 1.16 -5.02 1.02
N MET A 183 1.02 -6.16 1.67
CA MET A 183 1.47 -7.45 1.15
C MET A 183 0.67 -8.64 1.74
N PRO A 184 -0.58 -8.83 1.29
CA PRO A 184 -1.50 -9.79 1.90
C PRO A 184 -1.06 -11.26 1.87
N GLY A 185 -0.26 -11.65 0.87
CA GLY A 185 0.28 -13.02 0.79
C GLY A 185 1.44 -13.29 1.76
N LEU A 186 2.02 -12.26 2.37
CA LEU A 186 3.01 -12.40 3.44
C LEU A 186 2.29 -12.30 4.79
N VAL A 187 2.10 -13.45 5.43
CA VAL A 187 1.26 -13.60 6.63
C VAL A 187 2.09 -13.80 7.90
N PRO A 188 1.61 -13.35 9.07
CA PRO A 188 2.19 -13.68 10.37
C PRO A 188 2.29 -15.19 10.59
N ILE A 189 3.46 -15.67 11.03
CA ILE A 189 3.69 -17.10 11.30
C ILE A 189 4.10 -17.34 12.75
N LYS A 190 3.94 -18.58 13.21
CA LYS A 190 4.49 -19.02 14.50
C LYS A 190 6.01 -19.11 14.41
N HIS A 191 6.68 -18.33 15.25
CA HIS A 191 8.13 -18.28 15.35
C HIS A 191 8.51 -17.74 16.74
N ASP A 192 9.72 -18.02 17.21
CA ASP A 192 10.20 -17.55 18.52
C ASP A 192 10.32 -16.01 18.56
N ASN A 193 10.56 -15.42 17.39
CA ASN A 193 10.65 -13.97 17.15
C ASN A 193 9.51 -13.49 16.23
N CYS A 194 9.34 -12.17 16.10
CA CYS A 194 8.39 -11.59 15.16
C CYS A 194 8.72 -12.00 13.72
N ALA A 195 7.84 -12.75 13.07
CA ALA A 195 8.13 -13.31 11.75
C ALA A 195 6.93 -13.36 10.82
N TRP A 196 7.24 -13.35 9.52
CA TRP A 196 6.27 -13.55 8.46
C TRP A 196 6.74 -14.58 7.43
N GLY A 197 5.78 -15.27 6.82
CA GLY A 197 6.01 -16.27 5.77
C GLY A 197 4.95 -16.19 4.67
N TRP A 198 5.20 -16.83 3.54
CA TRP A 198 4.23 -16.89 2.44
C TRP A 198 3.11 -17.87 2.75
N ASP A 199 1.86 -17.45 2.50
CA ASP A 199 0.63 -18.24 2.72
C ASP A 199 0.56 -19.55 1.91
N GLU A 200 1.23 -19.61 0.75
CA GLU A 200 1.30 -20.81 -0.11
C GLU A 200 2.27 -21.89 0.39
N GLY A 201 2.84 -21.77 1.60
CA GLY A 201 3.71 -22.80 2.18
C GLY A 201 5.05 -22.96 1.46
N SER A 202 5.52 -21.90 0.80
CA SER A 202 6.84 -21.84 0.18
C SER A 202 7.94 -22.01 1.24
N MET A 203 9.10 -22.54 0.85
CA MET A 203 10.29 -22.59 1.72
C MET A 203 11.41 -21.75 1.12
N PRO A 204 12.17 -21.01 1.95
CA PRO A 204 13.34 -20.30 1.47
C PRO A 204 14.41 -21.31 1.03
N SER A 205 15.15 -20.96 -0.02
CA SER A 205 16.19 -21.84 -0.58
C SER A 205 17.33 -22.11 0.41
N ASN A 206 17.56 -21.18 1.34
CA ASN A 206 18.60 -21.24 2.37
C ASN A 206 18.00 -20.83 3.72
N PRO A 207 18.51 -21.34 4.85
CA PRO A 207 18.08 -20.89 6.18
C PRO A 207 18.37 -19.40 6.39
N ALA A 208 17.57 -18.75 7.23
CA ALA A 208 17.79 -17.36 7.60
C ALA A 208 19.11 -17.20 8.38
N PRO A 209 19.93 -16.18 8.07
CA PRO A 209 21.10 -15.83 8.87
C PRO A 209 20.67 -15.19 10.20
N GLU A 210 21.62 -15.07 11.14
CA GLU A 210 21.42 -14.30 12.37
C GLU A 210 21.44 -12.79 12.08
N GLY A 211 20.55 -12.04 12.73
CA GLY A 211 20.51 -10.58 12.67
C GLY A 211 19.19 -9.99 13.16
N ASP A 212 19.20 -8.70 13.46
CA ASP A 212 18.08 -8.00 14.09
C ASP A 212 16.86 -7.90 13.16
N LEU A 213 17.09 -7.65 11.88
CA LEU A 213 16.06 -7.69 10.83
C LEU A 213 16.63 -8.44 9.63
N VAL A 214 16.01 -9.58 9.30
CA VAL A 214 16.39 -10.40 8.15
C VAL A 214 15.19 -10.65 7.25
N TYR A 215 15.38 -10.53 5.94
CA TYR A 215 14.34 -10.89 4.96
C TYR A 215 14.91 -11.45 3.66
N CYS A 216 14.16 -12.37 3.05
CA CYS A 216 14.53 -13.03 1.81
C CYS A 216 14.34 -12.10 0.59
N ASP A 217 15.19 -12.26 -0.42
CA ASP A 217 15.08 -11.53 -1.69
C ASP A 217 13.74 -11.74 -2.43
N SER A 218 13.04 -12.84 -2.16
CA SER A 218 11.66 -13.07 -2.60
C SER A 218 10.68 -12.01 -2.09
N ILE A 219 10.85 -11.52 -0.86
CA ILE A 219 10.07 -10.40 -0.29
C ILE A 219 10.40 -9.11 -1.02
N LEU A 220 11.69 -8.84 -1.24
CA LEU A 220 12.15 -7.68 -2.01
C LEU A 220 11.55 -7.67 -3.42
N LEU A 221 11.55 -8.82 -4.09
CA LEU A 221 10.97 -8.98 -5.42
C LEU A 221 9.47 -8.71 -5.42
N SER A 222 8.72 -9.32 -4.49
CA SER A 222 7.28 -9.12 -4.36
C SER A 222 6.92 -7.67 -4.06
N TRP A 223 7.71 -7.01 -3.20
CA TRP A 223 7.54 -5.59 -2.90
C TRP A 223 7.74 -4.71 -4.15
N ILE A 224 8.81 -4.94 -4.91
CA ILE A 224 9.08 -4.21 -6.17
C ILE A 224 7.95 -4.40 -7.18
N LYS A 225 7.50 -5.65 -7.37
CA LYS A 225 6.37 -5.96 -8.27
C LYS A 225 5.13 -5.18 -7.88
N ARG A 226 4.84 -5.09 -6.58
CA ARG A 226 3.69 -4.35 -6.07
C ARG A 226 3.86 -2.85 -6.21
N LEU A 227 5.02 -2.28 -5.89
CA LEU A 227 5.30 -0.85 -6.08
C LEU A 227 5.04 -0.44 -7.53
N ILE A 228 5.57 -1.23 -8.48
CA ILE A 228 5.35 -1.00 -9.92
C ILE A 228 3.86 -1.08 -10.25
N ALA A 229 3.17 -2.13 -9.80
CA ALA A 229 1.73 -2.28 -10.04
C ALA A 229 0.91 -1.13 -9.46
N MET A 230 1.27 -0.63 -8.28
CA MET A 230 0.61 0.52 -7.64
C MET A 230 0.84 1.81 -8.44
N ARG A 231 2.07 2.06 -8.91
CA ARG A 231 2.36 3.22 -9.76
C ARG A 231 1.57 3.17 -11.07
N ILE A 232 1.50 2.00 -11.71
CA ILE A 232 0.67 1.79 -12.91
C ILE A 232 -0.79 2.12 -12.62
N ASN A 233 -1.36 1.60 -11.51
CA ASN A 233 -2.75 1.86 -11.15
C ASN A 233 -3.03 3.35 -10.87
N ARG A 234 -2.05 4.08 -10.32
CA ARG A 234 -2.14 5.52 -10.04
C ARG A 234 -1.85 6.41 -11.25
N GLN A 235 -1.53 5.82 -12.40
CA GLN A 235 -1.05 6.54 -13.58
C GLN A 235 0.20 7.40 -13.29
N GLU A 236 1.00 6.97 -12.31
CA GLU A 236 2.28 7.58 -11.98
C GLU A 236 3.36 7.02 -12.92
N PRO A 237 4.43 7.79 -13.19
CA PRO A 237 5.60 7.29 -13.89
C PRO A 237 6.17 6.05 -13.17
N VAL A 238 6.10 4.89 -13.83
CA VAL A 238 6.54 3.60 -13.26
C VAL A 238 8.03 3.65 -12.93
N LEU A 239 8.80 4.11 -13.90
CA LEU A 239 10.25 4.26 -13.89
C LEU A 239 10.57 5.68 -14.33
N VAL A 240 11.26 6.44 -13.48
CA VAL A 240 11.69 7.81 -13.80
C VAL A 240 12.71 7.75 -14.92
N GLY A 241 12.39 8.31 -16.09
CA GLY A 241 13.25 8.28 -17.27
C GLY A 241 12.78 7.36 -18.41
N LEU A 242 11.67 6.63 -18.25
CA LEU A 242 10.99 6.01 -19.39
C LEU A 242 10.27 7.05 -20.24
N GLN A 243 10.24 6.81 -21.55
CA GLN A 243 9.41 7.58 -22.48
C GLN A 243 7.93 7.18 -22.37
N GLU A 244 7.00 8.06 -22.73
CA GLU A 244 5.54 7.85 -22.57
C GLU A 244 5.00 6.59 -23.26
N ASN A 245 5.67 6.12 -24.32
CA ASN A 245 5.29 4.91 -25.06
C ASN A 245 5.89 3.62 -24.49
N GLN A 246 6.76 3.70 -23.48
CA GLN A 246 7.44 2.55 -22.90
C GLN A 246 6.67 2.02 -21.69
N LYS A 247 6.55 0.69 -21.58
CA LYS A 247 5.82 0.04 -20.50
C LYS A 247 6.65 -1.04 -19.84
N VAL A 248 6.53 -1.17 -18.52
CA VAL A 248 7.16 -2.25 -17.75
C VAL A 248 6.15 -3.35 -17.51
N LEU A 249 6.57 -4.60 -17.63
CA LEU A 249 5.76 -5.76 -17.22
C LEU A 249 6.19 -6.21 -15.81
N PRO A 250 5.50 -5.79 -14.72
CA PRO A 250 5.91 -6.14 -13.35
C PRO A 250 6.01 -7.66 -13.10
N SER A 251 5.13 -8.47 -13.69
CA SER A 251 5.15 -9.94 -13.52
C SER A 251 6.46 -10.58 -14.00
N SER A 252 7.16 -9.94 -14.93
CA SER A 252 8.43 -10.41 -15.49
C SER A 252 9.66 -10.09 -14.64
N ALA A 253 9.51 -9.30 -13.56
CA ALA A 253 10.62 -8.92 -12.70
C ALA A 253 11.25 -10.16 -12.05
N LYS A 254 12.59 -10.18 -12.03
CA LYS A 254 13.42 -11.22 -11.41
C LYS A 254 14.57 -10.58 -10.64
N ILE A 255 14.82 -11.10 -9.44
CA ILE A 255 16.01 -10.79 -8.66
C ILE A 255 16.95 -11.99 -8.71
N THR A 256 18.23 -11.71 -8.88
CA THR A 256 19.31 -12.69 -8.68
C THR A 256 20.33 -12.09 -7.74
N SER A 257 20.73 -12.89 -6.75
CA SER A 257 21.69 -12.53 -5.71
C SER A 257 22.95 -13.36 -5.90
N GLU A 258 24.10 -12.72 -6.12
CA GLU A 258 25.39 -13.39 -6.31
C GLU A 258 26.47 -12.67 -5.48
N GLY A 259 27.02 -13.35 -4.48
CA GLY A 259 27.93 -12.74 -3.52
C GLY A 259 27.25 -11.56 -2.81
N ASN A 260 27.85 -10.38 -2.91
CA ASN A 260 27.31 -9.13 -2.36
C ASN A 260 26.52 -8.29 -3.38
N LYS A 261 26.22 -8.85 -4.55
CA LYS A 261 25.54 -8.15 -5.65
C LYS A 261 24.09 -8.60 -5.80
N ILE A 262 23.18 -7.64 -5.87
CA ILE A 262 21.79 -7.87 -6.28
C ILE A 262 21.59 -7.33 -7.68
N THR A 263 20.99 -8.15 -8.54
CA THR A 263 20.60 -7.74 -9.90
C THR A 263 19.11 -7.86 -10.08
N LEU A 264 18.48 -6.76 -10.49
CA LEU A 264 17.07 -6.70 -10.88
C LEU A 264 17.00 -6.68 -12.41
N SER A 265 16.23 -7.60 -12.98
CA SER A 265 15.88 -7.58 -14.40
C SER A 265 14.37 -7.58 -14.57
N MET A 266 13.87 -6.92 -15.61
CA MET A 266 12.44 -6.89 -15.93
C MET A 266 12.25 -6.63 -17.42
N ILE A 267 11.14 -7.12 -17.98
CA ILE A 267 10.77 -6.86 -19.37
C ILE A 267 10.21 -5.44 -19.48
N VAL A 268 10.77 -4.69 -20.42
CA VAL A 268 10.31 -3.38 -20.86
C VAL A 268 9.85 -3.50 -22.32
N ASP A 269 8.61 -3.09 -22.58
CA ASP A 269 8.08 -2.88 -23.91
C ASP A 269 8.47 -1.48 -24.37
N LEU A 270 9.28 -1.40 -25.43
CA LEU A 270 9.72 -0.14 -26.02
C LEU A 270 8.69 0.47 -26.99
N GLY A 271 7.54 -0.17 -27.16
CA GLY A 271 6.52 0.14 -28.17
C GLY A 271 6.64 -0.76 -29.39
N GLU A 272 5.54 -0.86 -30.15
CA GLU A 272 5.45 -1.67 -31.38
C GLU A 272 5.78 -3.17 -31.19
N GLY A 273 5.62 -3.70 -29.97
CA GLY A 273 5.91 -5.09 -29.63
C GLY A 273 7.40 -5.40 -29.45
N LYS A 274 8.26 -4.38 -29.31
CA LYS A 274 9.69 -4.56 -29.04
C LYS A 274 9.93 -4.78 -27.55
N LEU A 275 9.87 -6.05 -27.14
CA LEU A 275 10.16 -6.47 -25.78
C LEU A 275 11.67 -6.66 -25.56
N VAL A 276 12.19 -6.07 -24.50
CA VAL A 276 13.58 -6.22 -24.08
C VAL A 276 13.65 -6.49 -22.59
N GLN A 277 14.69 -7.16 -22.11
CA GLN A 277 14.88 -7.46 -20.68
C GLN A 277 16.13 -6.77 -20.14
N PRO A 278 16.09 -5.44 -19.93
CA PRO A 278 17.16 -4.72 -19.27
C PRO A 278 17.35 -5.21 -17.83
N TRP A 279 18.53 -4.93 -17.30
CA TRP A 279 18.91 -5.23 -15.93
C TRP A 279 19.68 -4.05 -15.34
N ALA A 280 19.64 -3.95 -14.02
CA ALA A 280 20.53 -3.09 -13.27
C ALA A 280 20.93 -3.79 -11.97
N SER A 281 22.05 -3.37 -11.40
CA SER A 281 22.62 -4.02 -10.23
C SER A 281 23.03 -3.01 -9.16
N VAL A 282 23.03 -3.48 -7.92
CA VAL A 282 23.60 -2.79 -6.77
C VAL A 282 24.55 -3.74 -6.03
N THR A 283 25.57 -3.17 -5.39
CA THR A 283 26.46 -3.87 -4.47
C THR A 283 26.06 -3.52 -3.03
N ILE A 284 26.13 -4.51 -2.15
CA ILE A 284 25.77 -4.41 -0.73
C ILE A 284 27.03 -4.64 0.10
N ASP A 285 27.59 -3.60 0.68
CA ASP A 285 28.74 -3.71 1.60
C ASP A 285 28.62 -2.66 2.71
N GLY A 286 27.74 -2.93 3.69
CA GLY A 286 27.37 -1.95 4.72
C GLY A 286 26.39 -0.90 4.20
N ASP A 287 26.58 -0.41 2.98
CA ASP A 287 25.68 0.51 2.27
C ASP A 287 25.23 -0.09 0.91
N VAL A 288 24.19 0.49 0.32
CA VAL A 288 23.69 0.15 -1.01
C VAL A 288 24.37 1.03 -2.05
N GLU A 289 25.25 0.45 -2.86
CA GLU A 289 25.97 1.17 -3.91
C GLU A 289 25.45 0.80 -5.31
N PRO A 290 24.87 1.75 -6.06
CA PRO A 290 24.52 1.58 -7.47
C PRO A 290 25.70 1.23 -8.37
N ILE A 291 25.59 0.15 -9.16
CA ILE A 291 26.53 -0.09 -10.26
C ILE A 291 26.12 0.79 -11.44
N PRO A 292 27.03 1.60 -12.04
CA PRO A 292 26.69 2.47 -13.15
C PRO A 292 26.37 1.70 -14.43
N ALA A 293 25.64 2.36 -15.35
CA ALA A 293 25.33 1.78 -16.65
C ALA A 293 26.64 1.47 -17.43
N PRO A 294 26.69 0.34 -18.18
CA PRO A 294 27.81 0.01 -19.05
C PRO A 294 28.22 1.16 -19.99
N GLU A 295 29.54 1.33 -20.18
CA GLU A 295 30.07 2.34 -21.10
C GLU A 295 29.60 2.09 -22.55
N GLY A 296 29.29 3.18 -23.27
CA GLY A 296 28.85 3.12 -24.67
C GLY A 296 27.36 2.84 -24.89
N LEU A 297 26.54 2.77 -23.82
CA LEU A 297 25.09 2.72 -23.94
C LEU A 297 24.52 4.06 -24.44
N GLY A 298 23.58 3.99 -25.38
CA GLY A 298 22.83 5.18 -25.82
C GLY A 298 21.96 5.75 -24.68
N GLU A 299 21.66 7.05 -24.73
CA GLU A 299 20.97 7.79 -23.65
C GLU A 299 19.68 7.11 -23.17
N ASN A 300 18.85 6.60 -24.09
CA ASN A 300 17.62 5.88 -23.74
C ASN A 300 17.88 4.63 -22.89
N TRP A 301 18.94 3.87 -23.19
CA TRP A 301 19.28 2.66 -22.43
C TRP A 301 19.88 2.97 -21.08
N THR A 302 20.69 4.04 -21.00
CA THR A 302 21.19 4.59 -19.73
C THR A 302 20.03 5.05 -18.85
N GLY A 303 19.00 5.68 -19.43
CA GLY A 303 17.77 6.07 -18.74
C GLY A 303 17.04 4.86 -18.14
N ILE A 304 16.81 3.81 -18.94
CA ILE A 304 16.16 2.57 -18.46
C ILE A 304 16.97 1.91 -17.34
N HIS A 305 18.29 1.79 -17.52
CA HIS A 305 19.18 1.22 -16.51
C HIS A 305 19.08 2.00 -15.18
N ASN A 306 19.25 3.32 -15.23
CA ASN A 306 19.20 4.18 -14.05
C ASN A 306 17.83 4.12 -13.35
N ALA A 307 16.75 3.98 -14.11
CA ALA A 307 15.43 3.85 -13.53
C ALA A 307 15.27 2.53 -12.78
N ILE A 308 15.76 1.42 -13.34
CA ILE A 308 15.72 0.10 -12.67
C ILE A 308 16.58 0.14 -11.40
N THR A 309 17.78 0.73 -11.48
CA THR A 309 18.63 0.99 -10.32
C THR A 309 17.87 1.76 -9.24
N ALA A 310 17.19 2.86 -9.60
CA ALA A 310 16.47 3.69 -8.65
C ALA A 310 15.32 2.93 -7.96
N ILE A 311 14.60 2.06 -8.67
CA ILE A 311 13.59 1.19 -8.03
C ILE A 311 14.22 0.22 -7.05
N LEU A 312 15.33 -0.42 -7.43
CA LEU A 312 16.00 -1.39 -6.57
C LEU A 312 16.53 -0.72 -5.30
N THR A 313 17.19 0.43 -5.41
CA THR A 313 17.65 1.21 -4.26
C THR A 313 16.48 1.67 -3.39
N ASN A 314 15.40 2.19 -3.99
CA ASN A 314 14.22 2.60 -3.25
C ASN A 314 13.61 1.43 -2.44
N ALA A 315 13.55 0.23 -3.04
CA ALA A 315 13.05 -0.95 -2.36
C ALA A 315 13.92 -1.35 -1.17
N LEU A 316 15.24 -1.31 -1.32
CA LEU A 316 16.20 -1.58 -0.25
C LEU A 316 16.13 -0.54 0.89
N ASP A 317 15.76 0.70 0.59
CA ASP A 317 15.62 1.78 1.58
C ASP A 317 14.27 1.80 2.30
N ASN A 318 13.20 1.29 1.67
CA ASN A 318 11.84 1.45 2.20
C ASN A 318 11.26 0.14 2.75
N LEU A 319 11.60 -1.02 2.19
CA LEU A 319 11.09 -2.30 2.68
C LEU A 319 11.47 -2.56 4.16
N PRO A 320 12.73 -2.35 4.61
CA PRO A 320 13.09 -2.56 6.00
C PRO A 320 12.27 -1.67 6.96
N ARG A 321 12.09 -0.39 6.59
CA ARG A 321 11.27 0.57 7.35
C ARG A 321 9.83 0.10 7.48
N GLN A 322 9.26 -0.38 6.38
CA GLN A 322 7.87 -0.84 6.38
C GLN A 322 7.67 -2.10 7.22
N LEU A 323 8.65 -3.00 7.25
CA LEU A 323 8.62 -4.19 8.12
C LEU A 323 8.74 -3.80 9.60
N LEU A 324 9.66 -2.89 9.95
CA LEU A 324 9.80 -2.39 11.33
C LEU A 324 8.53 -1.69 11.81
N LEU A 325 7.99 -0.76 11.01
CA LEU A 325 6.73 -0.07 11.33
C LEU A 325 5.57 -1.05 11.48
N ALA A 326 5.48 -2.06 10.60
CA ALA A 326 4.46 -3.10 10.71
C ALA A 326 4.63 -3.96 11.97
N SER A 327 5.84 -4.12 12.49
CA SER A 327 6.09 -4.79 13.77
C SER A 327 5.81 -3.94 15.02
N GLY A 328 5.46 -2.67 14.84
CA GLY A 328 5.34 -1.72 15.95
C GLY A 328 6.67 -1.17 16.46
N ILE A 329 7.76 -1.37 15.73
CA ILE A 329 9.09 -0.86 16.05
C ILE A 329 9.32 0.46 15.31
N ASP A 330 9.42 1.56 16.06
CA ASP A 330 9.83 2.88 15.56
C ASP A 330 11.32 3.11 15.85
N SER A 331 12.16 2.33 15.19
CA SER A 331 13.62 2.40 15.31
C SER A 331 14.26 2.53 13.93
N ASN A 332 15.43 3.14 13.89
CA ASN A 332 16.20 3.16 12.66
C ASN A 332 16.91 1.83 12.47
N TYR A 333 17.40 1.60 11.26
CA TYR A 333 18.30 0.50 10.98
C TYR A 333 19.54 1.04 10.29
N ARG A 334 20.63 0.29 10.39
CA ARG A 334 21.89 0.56 9.72
C ARG A 334 22.47 -0.73 9.18
N SER A 335 23.42 -0.58 8.28
CA SER A 335 24.28 -1.65 7.78
C SER A 335 23.52 -2.78 7.11
N ILE A 336 23.55 -2.80 5.79
CA ILE A 336 22.95 -3.87 4.99
C ILE A 336 24.01 -4.93 4.63
N ARG A 337 23.65 -6.20 4.80
CA ARG A 337 24.45 -7.35 4.33
C ARG A 337 23.59 -8.27 3.48
N LEU A 338 24.22 -8.92 2.50
CA LEU A 338 23.59 -9.93 1.65
C LEU A 338 24.29 -11.27 1.86
N GLU A 339 23.54 -12.26 2.32
CA GLU A 339 24.05 -13.61 2.57
C GLU A 339 23.06 -14.64 2.04
N ASN A 340 23.46 -15.41 1.03
CA ASN A 340 22.68 -16.54 0.50
C ASN A 340 21.22 -16.22 0.11
N GLY A 341 20.96 -15.02 -0.42
CA GLY A 341 19.62 -14.56 -0.79
C GLY A 341 18.81 -13.92 0.35
N TRP A 342 19.46 -13.67 1.49
CA TRP A 342 18.91 -12.96 2.64
C TRP A 342 19.58 -11.61 2.81
N LEU A 343 18.76 -10.60 3.09
CA LEU A 343 19.21 -9.27 3.47
C LEU A 343 19.10 -9.11 4.98
N THR A 344 20.20 -8.71 5.60
CA THR A 344 20.31 -8.52 7.04
C THR A 344 20.58 -7.05 7.35
N HIS A 345 19.88 -6.52 8.35
CA HIS A 345 20.02 -5.15 8.87
C HIS A 345 20.18 -5.18 10.39
N GLN A 346 20.88 -4.19 10.94
CA GLN A 346 21.00 -3.96 12.38
C GLN A 346 20.02 -2.88 12.82
N ILE A 347 19.27 -3.12 13.89
CA ILE A 347 18.32 -2.16 14.47
C ILE A 347 19.10 -1.25 15.44
N VAL A 348 18.83 0.06 15.42
CA VAL A 348 19.58 1.10 16.16
C VAL A 348 18.68 1.99 16.99
#